data_AF-A0A8H7NU77-F1
#
_entry.id   AF-A0A8H7NU77-F1
#
_cell.length_a   1.000
_cell.length_b   1.000
_cell.length_c   1.000
_cell.angle_alpha   90.00
_cell.angle_beta   90.00
_cell.angle_gamma   90.00
#
_symmetry.space_group_name_H-M   'P 1'
#
loop_
_entity.id
_entity.type
_entity.pdbx_description
1 polymer ?
#
loop_
_entity_poly.entity_id
_entity_poly.type
_entity_poly.pdbx_seq_one_letter_code
_entity_poly.pdbx_strand_id
1 'polypeptide(L)'
;MAAPKSHPATPICLPQSIFDDIGLNTIPNSASDVSLIYSKLFGGYRCGVLCGGSDPTCDVVPSHPNRSQDPTSRMDSFGVLGEGDHSSFLHLAVMMTDVPMAYECIRLGIMVNCQDARGRTPLLFTLVLVLDAMEAFWKPRRTSSCQYPPFPPGFLDDPVGQPRNRLWRLTRIVHVLLQQHADPNIKSAANETCLQLACEARQWELVDMLLQHGADPALQGSSNLMSLFSDSEVQEHLTELLAAHANPKRPERLCPCFSGKTLAQCHAARAQPYPVDFVCPCASGKQYGKCCLKRSALLSEGWSDEKQKLVVGGVWLSRATFDSRNIDPELCRVLDAFSDYVRRRRPDEAFIRARAAAELRHVGDIIDTLSREGLGDIAFIAVMKKLSPYIVMPYENTLSKVGCENATKAWNDSVDLYIETIPKSIDVRPRIEIEKIAKVANDGGPLYKRCEASGCLAVEGVDGAKMKICTGCKRILYCGSACQAADWSQHKAECKNGSHPLQMLPSQAEFRAQLDRLLRESLKKIQKMQNMEEAFRGDVSAAAGISLASTAHAMGIQQGFTSGADGVANLDRPCVLKV
;
A
#
# COMPACT_ATOMS: atom_id res chain seq x y z
N MET A 1 -11.35 -30.14 28.02
CA MET A 1 -10.36 -29.07 28.29
C MET A 1 -9.99 -28.44 26.95
N ALA A 2 -10.27 -27.15 26.76
CA ALA A 2 -9.92 -26.47 25.52
C ALA A 2 -8.38 -26.32 25.46
N ALA A 3 -7.75 -26.87 24.43
CA ALA A 3 -6.33 -26.69 24.19
C ALA A 3 -6.03 -25.19 23.96
N PRO A 4 -4.93 -24.64 24.50
CA PRO A 4 -4.63 -23.23 24.38
C PRO A 4 -4.40 -22.88 22.91
N LYS A 5 -5.14 -21.89 22.39
CA LYS A 5 -4.90 -21.30 21.07
C LYS A 5 -3.46 -20.75 21.06
N SER A 6 -2.58 -21.32 20.26
CA SER A 6 -1.28 -20.71 19.99
C SER A 6 -1.53 -19.40 19.26
N HIS A 7 -1.44 -18.28 19.97
CA HIS A 7 -1.54 -16.97 19.36
C HIS A 7 -0.30 -16.73 18.49
N PRO A 8 -0.43 -16.14 17.29
CA PRO A 8 0.73 -15.84 16.47
C PRO A 8 1.69 -14.92 17.22
N ALA A 9 2.99 -15.09 17.01
CA ALA A 9 4.03 -14.27 17.67
C ALA A 9 3.85 -12.76 17.38
N THR A 10 3.27 -12.44 16.22
CA THR A 10 2.86 -11.09 15.80
C THR A 10 1.54 -11.18 15.02
N PRO A 11 0.70 -10.14 15.01
CA PRO A 11 -0.54 -10.13 14.22
C PRO A 11 -0.33 -10.50 12.74
N ILE A 12 -1.29 -11.19 12.13
CA ILE A 12 -1.23 -11.57 10.70
C ILE A 12 -1.74 -10.41 9.85
N CYS A 13 -1.17 -10.25 8.66
CA CYS A 13 -1.50 -9.20 7.70
C CYS A 13 -2.32 -9.74 6.52
N LEU A 14 -3.27 -10.64 6.78
CA LEU A 14 -4.22 -11.15 5.79
C LEU A 14 -5.66 -10.91 6.26
N PRO A 15 -6.58 -10.55 5.34
CA PRO A 15 -8.00 -10.44 5.68
C PRO A 15 -8.61 -11.82 5.96
N GLN A 16 -9.59 -11.87 6.87
CA GLN A 16 -10.24 -13.12 7.27
C GLN A 16 -10.89 -13.87 6.08
N SER A 17 -11.44 -13.12 5.12
CA SER A 17 -12.09 -13.67 3.92
C SER A 17 -11.19 -14.60 3.10
N ILE A 18 -9.87 -14.43 3.15
CA ILE A 18 -8.92 -15.32 2.46
C ILE A 18 -8.87 -16.69 3.12
N PHE A 19 -8.93 -16.75 4.46
CA PHE A 19 -8.99 -18.02 5.17
C PHE A 19 -10.32 -18.75 4.92
N ASP A 20 -11.39 -17.99 4.76
CA ASP A 20 -12.73 -18.51 4.43
C ASP A 20 -12.73 -19.08 3.00
N ASP A 21 -12.20 -18.33 2.02
CA ASP A 21 -12.11 -18.73 0.59
C ASP A 21 -11.22 -19.97 0.37
N ILE A 22 -10.06 -20.04 1.03
CA ILE A 22 -9.15 -21.20 0.97
C ILE A 22 -9.70 -22.37 1.83
N GLY A 23 -10.83 -22.16 2.53
CA GLY A 23 -11.50 -23.15 3.36
C GLY A 23 -10.77 -23.49 4.66
N LEU A 24 -9.69 -22.80 5.03
CA LEU A 24 -8.80 -23.17 6.15
C LEU A 24 -9.49 -23.25 7.52
N ASN A 25 -10.64 -22.59 7.69
CA ASN A 25 -11.46 -22.69 8.89
C ASN A 25 -11.97 -24.11 9.19
N THR A 26 -11.91 -25.02 8.22
CA THR A 26 -12.31 -26.43 8.38
C THR A 26 -11.12 -27.39 8.52
N ILE A 27 -9.90 -26.89 8.80
CA ILE A 27 -8.73 -27.70 9.20
C ILE A 27 -8.70 -27.84 10.73
N PRO A 28 -8.46 -29.03 11.31
CA PRO A 28 -8.37 -29.22 12.76
C PRO A 28 -7.33 -28.30 13.42
N ASN A 29 -7.69 -27.78 14.59
CA ASN A 29 -6.95 -26.76 15.34
C ASN A 29 -5.60 -27.22 15.91
N SER A 30 -4.52 -26.88 15.22
CA SER A 30 -3.31 -26.31 15.84
C SER A 30 -2.74 -25.28 14.87
N ALA A 31 -2.87 -23.98 15.20
CA ALA A 31 -2.44 -22.89 14.32
C ALA A 31 -0.91 -22.90 14.03
N SER A 32 -0.12 -23.64 14.81
CA SER A 32 1.31 -23.85 14.58
C SER A 32 1.64 -24.89 13.50
N ASP A 33 0.71 -25.77 13.13
CA ASP A 33 1.02 -26.95 12.30
C ASP A 33 0.53 -26.79 10.85
N VAL A 34 -0.15 -25.68 10.51
CA VAL A 34 -0.79 -25.47 9.19
C VAL A 34 -0.06 -24.46 8.30
N SER A 35 0.62 -23.47 8.88
CA SER A 35 1.32 -22.44 8.09
C SER A 35 2.44 -21.75 8.87
N LEU A 36 3.53 -21.43 8.18
CA LEU A 36 4.66 -20.68 8.71
C LEU A 36 4.32 -19.22 9.03
N ILE A 37 3.17 -18.69 8.61
CA ILE A 37 2.75 -17.33 8.97
C ILE A 37 2.63 -17.14 10.50
N TYR A 38 2.39 -18.23 11.25
CA TYR A 38 2.32 -18.22 12.70
C TYR A 38 3.69 -18.37 13.38
N SER A 39 4.73 -18.72 12.62
CA SER A 39 6.08 -18.96 13.13
C SER A 39 6.76 -17.65 13.56
N LYS A 40 7.70 -17.76 14.51
CA LYS A 40 8.57 -16.63 14.90
C LYS A 40 9.43 -16.14 13.73
N LEU A 41 9.89 -17.06 12.87
CA LEU A 41 10.71 -16.74 11.70
C LEU A 41 9.97 -15.78 10.77
N PHE A 42 8.78 -16.17 10.31
CA PHE A 42 7.98 -15.33 9.42
C PHE A 42 7.44 -14.09 10.14
N GLY A 43 7.12 -14.19 11.43
CA GLY A 43 6.73 -13.04 12.24
C GLY A 43 7.81 -11.95 12.33
N GLY A 44 9.09 -12.36 12.37
CA GLY A 44 10.25 -11.46 12.29
C GLY A 44 10.35 -10.77 10.93
N TYR A 45 10.28 -11.55 9.84
CA TYR A 45 10.25 -11.03 8.47
C TYR A 45 9.11 -10.02 8.26
N ARG A 46 7.88 -10.38 8.65
CA ARG A 46 6.68 -9.52 8.59
C ARG A 46 6.93 -8.18 9.28
N CYS A 47 7.43 -8.20 10.52
CA CYS A 47 7.75 -6.97 11.25
C CYS A 47 8.85 -6.17 10.54
N GLY A 48 9.93 -6.82 10.10
CA GLY A 48 11.04 -6.16 9.39
C GLY A 48 10.57 -5.40 8.15
N VAL A 49 9.77 -6.06 7.30
CA VAL A 49 9.23 -5.46 6.07
C VAL A 49 8.30 -4.28 6.38
N LEU A 50 7.37 -4.44 7.34
CA LEU A 50 6.40 -3.39 7.65
C LEU A 50 7.01 -2.19 8.36
N CYS A 51 8.07 -2.40 9.14
CA CYS A 51 8.72 -1.34 9.91
C CYS A 51 9.88 -0.68 9.15
N GLY A 52 10.11 -1.05 7.88
CA GLY A 52 11.17 -0.49 7.05
C GLY A 52 12.59 -0.97 7.40
N GLY A 53 12.71 -2.03 8.20
CA GLY A 53 13.99 -2.59 8.66
C GLY A 53 14.52 -3.75 7.80
N SER A 54 13.77 -4.21 6.79
CA SER A 54 14.21 -5.29 5.89
C SER A 54 13.70 -5.05 4.48
N ASP A 55 14.53 -5.31 3.48
CA ASP A 55 14.08 -5.36 2.09
C ASP A 55 13.18 -6.60 1.92
N PRO A 56 11.93 -6.48 1.44
CA PRO A 56 11.13 -7.66 1.11
C PRO A 56 11.75 -8.55 0.02
N THR A 57 12.82 -8.12 -0.67
CA THR A 57 13.58 -8.96 -1.60
C THR A 57 14.55 -9.93 -0.91
N CYS A 58 14.74 -9.87 0.41
CA CYS A 58 15.78 -10.62 1.12
C CYS A 58 15.68 -12.15 0.98
N ASP A 59 16.86 -12.78 0.83
CA ASP A 59 17.12 -14.21 0.93
C ASP A 59 16.61 -14.79 2.27
N VAL A 60 16.01 -15.98 2.23
CA VAL A 60 15.34 -16.63 3.38
C VAL A 60 16.28 -17.05 4.51
N VAL A 61 17.59 -17.11 4.28
CA VAL A 61 18.51 -17.85 5.17
C VAL A 61 19.70 -17.00 5.61
N PRO A 62 19.79 -16.60 6.90
CA PRO A 62 21.04 -16.21 7.54
C PRO A 62 22.01 -17.41 7.60
N SER A 63 23.28 -17.16 7.33
CA SER A 63 24.39 -18.14 7.29
C SER A 63 24.49 -19.06 8.51
N HIS A 64 24.47 -20.38 8.30
CA HIS A 64 25.10 -21.37 9.18
C HIS A 64 25.71 -22.53 8.37
N PRO A 65 26.91 -23.02 8.74
CA PRO A 65 27.76 -23.83 7.88
C PRO A 65 27.42 -25.33 7.94
N ASN A 66 27.84 -26.04 6.89
CA ASN A 66 27.87 -27.49 6.66
C ASN A 66 26.61 -28.15 6.06
N ARG A 67 26.64 -28.29 4.73
CA ARG A 67 26.31 -29.57 4.08
C ARG A 67 27.07 -29.74 2.77
N SER A 68 27.70 -30.90 2.58
CA SER A 68 28.47 -31.27 1.40
C SER A 68 27.58 -31.47 0.17
N GLN A 69 28.00 -30.91 -0.96
CA GLN A 69 27.34 -31.00 -2.27
C GLN A 69 27.95 -32.15 -3.08
N ASP A 70 27.13 -33.08 -3.58
CA ASP A 70 27.48 -33.96 -4.70
C ASP A 70 26.39 -33.79 -5.79
N PRO A 71 26.72 -33.36 -7.04
CA PRO A 71 25.74 -32.75 -7.95
C PRO A 71 24.96 -33.73 -8.84
N THR A 72 25.02 -35.04 -8.60
CA THR A 72 24.69 -36.04 -9.64
C THR A 72 23.31 -36.69 -9.54
N SER A 73 22.46 -36.35 -8.55
CA SER A 73 21.11 -36.90 -8.45
C SER A 73 20.00 -35.88 -8.75
N ARG A 74 19.01 -36.28 -9.57
CA ARG A 74 17.77 -35.51 -9.83
C ARG A 74 16.87 -35.39 -8.58
N MET A 75 17.28 -35.96 -7.44
CA MET A 75 16.65 -35.77 -6.12
C MET A 75 17.30 -34.63 -5.34
N ASP A 76 18.55 -34.25 -5.64
CA ASP A 76 19.24 -33.07 -5.05
C ASP A 76 18.75 -31.74 -5.67
N SER A 77 17.96 -31.80 -6.74
CA SER A 77 17.31 -30.64 -7.34
C SER A 77 16.20 -30.02 -6.47
N PHE A 78 15.92 -30.55 -5.28
CA PHE A 78 14.99 -29.95 -4.30
C PHE A 78 15.70 -29.37 -3.06
N GLY A 79 17.03 -29.48 -2.96
CA GLY A 79 17.83 -28.77 -1.96
C GLY A 79 17.91 -27.27 -2.30
N VAL A 80 16.87 -26.51 -1.99
CA VAL A 80 16.63 -25.14 -2.52
C VAL A 80 16.61 -24.09 -1.39
N LEU A 81 16.90 -24.47 -0.15
CA LEU A 81 16.98 -23.51 0.96
C LEU A 81 18.32 -23.64 1.67
N GLY A 82 19.38 -23.49 0.87
CA GLY A 82 20.76 -23.47 1.33
C GLY A 82 21.40 -22.10 1.12
N GLU A 83 22.54 -21.90 1.75
CA GLU A 83 23.38 -20.73 1.56
C GLU A 83 23.71 -20.53 0.06
N GLY A 84 23.47 -19.32 -0.45
CA GLY A 84 23.72 -18.97 -1.86
C GLY A 84 22.61 -19.34 -2.86
N ASP A 85 21.48 -19.91 -2.43
CA ASP A 85 20.36 -20.21 -3.35
C ASP A 85 19.52 -18.97 -3.71
N HIS A 86 19.70 -17.84 -3.01
CA HIS A 86 18.95 -16.59 -3.26
C HIS A 86 17.41 -16.74 -3.25
N SER A 87 16.91 -17.80 -2.61
CA SER A 87 15.48 -18.09 -2.51
C SER A 87 14.78 -17.11 -1.56
N SER A 88 13.64 -16.58 -2.01
CA SER A 88 12.77 -15.67 -1.25
C SER A 88 11.74 -16.41 -0.39
N PHE A 89 11.08 -15.71 0.55
CA PHE A 89 10.03 -16.31 1.40
C PHE A 89 8.86 -16.88 0.58
N LEU A 90 8.66 -16.39 -0.65
CA LEU A 90 7.67 -16.93 -1.58
C LEU A 90 8.12 -18.26 -2.19
N HIS A 91 9.42 -18.46 -2.45
CA HIS A 91 9.96 -19.78 -2.81
C HIS A 91 9.80 -20.79 -1.66
N LEU A 92 10.06 -20.37 -0.42
CA LEU A 92 9.80 -21.20 0.76
C LEU A 92 8.30 -21.56 0.89
N ALA A 93 7.40 -20.61 0.65
CA ALA A 93 5.96 -20.88 0.65
C ALA A 93 5.58 -21.93 -0.41
N VAL A 94 6.14 -21.84 -1.62
CA VAL A 94 5.95 -22.81 -2.70
C VAL A 94 6.47 -24.19 -2.30
N MET A 95 7.70 -24.27 -1.78
CA MET A 95 8.33 -25.52 -1.35
C MET A 95 7.50 -26.23 -0.27
N MET A 96 7.01 -25.46 0.70
CA MET A 96 6.17 -25.98 1.79
C MET A 96 4.72 -26.22 1.37
N THR A 97 4.33 -25.79 0.16
CA THR A 97 2.94 -25.74 -0.31
C THR A 97 2.02 -24.96 0.64
N ASP A 98 2.57 -23.91 1.24
CA ASP A 98 1.93 -23.07 2.25
C ASP A 98 1.18 -21.91 1.58
N VAL A 99 -0.10 -22.16 1.27
CA VAL A 99 -0.95 -21.20 0.57
C VAL A 99 -1.11 -19.89 1.37
N PRO A 100 -1.44 -19.89 2.68
CA PRO A 100 -1.51 -18.64 3.45
C PRO A 100 -0.22 -17.83 3.41
N MET A 101 0.93 -18.49 3.52
CA MET A 101 2.22 -17.82 3.47
C MET A 101 2.47 -17.18 2.11
N ALA A 102 2.09 -17.84 1.00
CA ALA A 102 2.21 -17.26 -0.33
C ALA A 102 1.37 -15.96 -0.46
N TYR A 103 0.13 -15.99 0.01
CA TYR A 103 -0.74 -14.80 0.04
C TYR A 103 -0.13 -13.68 0.90
N GLU A 104 0.39 -14.00 2.08
CA GLU A 104 0.97 -12.98 2.97
C GLU A 104 2.28 -12.41 2.42
N CYS A 105 3.13 -13.23 1.79
CA CYS A 105 4.33 -12.75 1.10
C CYS A 105 3.98 -11.74 0.01
N ILE A 106 2.98 -12.05 -0.83
CA ILE A 106 2.45 -11.13 -1.84
C ILE A 106 1.93 -9.84 -1.20
N ARG A 107 1.16 -9.96 -0.11
CA ARG A 107 0.58 -8.82 0.60
C ARG A 107 1.62 -7.88 1.20
N LEU A 108 2.75 -8.44 1.63
CA LEU A 108 3.92 -7.72 2.14
C LEU A 108 4.79 -7.12 1.03
N GLY A 109 4.46 -7.39 -0.24
CA GLY A 109 5.14 -6.78 -1.38
C GLY A 109 6.42 -7.50 -1.78
N ILE A 110 6.50 -8.82 -1.58
CA ILE A 110 7.59 -9.61 -2.16
C ILE A 110 7.53 -9.52 -3.69
N MET A 111 8.69 -9.46 -4.34
CA MET A 111 8.76 -9.43 -5.80
C MET A 111 8.34 -10.78 -6.37
N VAL A 112 7.19 -10.84 -7.06
CA VAL A 112 6.62 -12.09 -7.57
C VAL A 112 7.48 -12.80 -8.64
N ASN A 113 8.38 -12.04 -9.27
CA ASN A 113 9.32 -12.51 -10.31
C ASN A 113 10.77 -12.63 -9.80
N CYS A 114 11.01 -12.58 -8.49
CA CYS A 114 12.36 -12.85 -7.97
C CYS A 114 12.84 -14.24 -8.43
N GLN A 115 14.12 -14.37 -8.79
CA GLN A 115 14.69 -15.63 -9.23
C GLN A 115 15.59 -16.20 -8.14
N ASP A 116 15.47 -17.51 -7.89
CA ASP A 116 16.47 -18.24 -7.12
C ASP A 116 17.79 -18.40 -7.93
N ALA A 117 18.81 -19.03 -7.33
CA ALA A 117 20.12 -19.26 -7.94
C ALA A 117 20.06 -20.15 -9.19
N ARG A 118 18.94 -20.82 -9.43
CA ARG A 118 18.68 -21.64 -10.62
C ARG A 118 17.86 -20.88 -11.66
N GLY A 119 17.68 -19.58 -11.48
CA GLY A 119 16.90 -18.73 -12.37
C GLY A 119 15.40 -18.97 -12.28
N ARG A 120 14.90 -19.72 -11.29
CA ARG A 120 13.46 -20.03 -11.22
C ARG A 120 12.75 -18.93 -10.46
N THR A 121 11.63 -18.47 -11.01
CA THR A 121 10.66 -17.68 -10.26
C THR A 121 9.80 -18.56 -9.36
N PRO A 122 9.09 -18.01 -8.36
CA PRO A 122 8.13 -18.79 -7.60
C PRO A 122 7.07 -19.48 -8.48
N LEU A 123 6.64 -18.83 -9.56
CA LEU A 123 5.69 -19.43 -10.52
C LEU A 123 6.30 -20.64 -11.22
N LEU A 124 7.50 -20.48 -11.79
CA LEU A 124 8.20 -21.57 -12.47
C LEU A 124 8.51 -22.73 -11.50
N PHE A 125 8.99 -22.40 -10.30
CA PHE A 125 9.27 -23.40 -9.26
C PHE A 125 8.01 -24.15 -8.84
N THR A 126 6.86 -23.48 -8.77
CA THR A 126 5.57 -24.14 -8.47
C THR A 126 5.26 -25.20 -9.53
N LEU A 127 5.48 -24.91 -10.81
CA LEU A 127 5.22 -25.86 -11.90
C LEU A 127 6.20 -27.04 -11.94
N VAL A 128 7.46 -26.81 -11.55
CA VAL A 128 8.41 -27.91 -11.30
C VAL A 128 7.85 -28.86 -10.23
N LEU A 129 7.30 -28.32 -9.13
CA LEU A 129 6.71 -29.14 -8.07
C LEU A 129 5.39 -29.81 -8.48
N VAL A 130 4.61 -29.20 -9.39
CA VAL A 130 3.41 -29.81 -9.98
C VAL A 130 3.78 -31.04 -10.80
N LEU A 131 4.76 -30.91 -11.70
CA LEU A 131 5.26 -32.02 -12.52
C LEU A 131 5.79 -33.16 -11.64
N ASP A 132 6.61 -32.83 -10.64
CA ASP A 132 7.12 -33.80 -9.65
C ASP A 132 5.99 -34.51 -8.88
N ALA A 133 4.99 -33.76 -8.40
CA ALA A 133 3.84 -34.33 -7.71
C ALA A 133 3.05 -35.30 -8.62
N MET A 134 2.93 -34.98 -9.90
CA MET A 134 2.30 -35.85 -10.90
C MET A 134 3.12 -37.11 -11.15
N GLU A 135 4.44 -36.99 -11.35
CA GLU A 135 5.29 -38.17 -11.50
C GLU A 135 5.21 -39.10 -10.29
N ALA A 136 5.29 -38.57 -9.08
CA ALA A 136 5.27 -39.36 -7.85
C ALA A 136 3.94 -40.10 -7.65
N PHE A 137 2.81 -39.46 -7.96
CA PHE A 137 1.49 -40.06 -7.80
C PHE A 137 1.21 -41.17 -8.82
N TRP A 138 1.66 -41.00 -10.07
CA TRP A 138 1.34 -41.92 -11.17
C TRP A 138 2.40 -42.99 -11.45
N LYS A 139 3.67 -42.81 -11.01
CA LYS A 139 4.75 -43.81 -11.16
C LYS A 139 4.38 -45.23 -10.69
N PRO A 140 3.69 -45.44 -9.55
CA PRO A 140 3.34 -46.78 -9.06
C PRO A 140 2.20 -47.48 -9.83
N ARG A 141 1.48 -46.78 -10.72
CA ARG A 141 0.22 -47.24 -11.34
C ARG A 141 0.36 -47.56 -12.83
N ARG A 142 1.58 -47.74 -13.34
CA ARG A 142 1.87 -47.94 -14.76
C ARG A 142 1.35 -49.28 -15.30
N THR A 143 0.35 -49.22 -16.18
CA THR A 143 0.25 -50.10 -17.35
C THR A 143 0.72 -49.32 -18.59
N SER A 144 1.08 -50.03 -19.65
CA SER A 144 1.99 -49.63 -20.75
C SER A 144 1.63 -48.40 -21.61
N SER A 145 0.63 -47.60 -21.25
CA SER A 145 0.29 -46.33 -21.90
C SER A 145 0.32 -45.19 -20.87
N CYS A 146 1.37 -44.37 -20.93
CA CYS A 146 1.53 -43.18 -20.09
C CYS A 146 0.43 -42.14 -20.39
N GLN A 147 -0.68 -42.19 -19.66
CA GLN A 147 -1.68 -41.12 -19.64
C GLN A 147 -1.83 -40.62 -18.20
N TYR A 148 -1.46 -39.36 -17.98
CA TYR A 148 -1.87 -38.60 -16.79
C TYR A 148 -3.28 -38.05 -17.11
N PRO A 149 -4.34 -38.46 -16.41
CA PRO A 149 -5.67 -37.92 -16.66
C PRO A 149 -5.72 -36.43 -16.28
N PRO A 150 -6.52 -35.62 -17.01
CA PRO A 150 -6.75 -34.21 -16.67
C PRO A 150 -7.47 -34.07 -15.34
N PHE A 151 -7.48 -32.85 -14.79
CA PHE A 151 -8.31 -32.58 -13.61
C PHE A 151 -9.80 -32.80 -13.93
N PRO A 152 -10.63 -33.08 -12.91
CA PRO A 152 -12.06 -32.89 -13.03
C PRO A 152 -12.36 -31.42 -13.35
N PRO A 153 -13.30 -31.13 -14.28
CA PRO A 153 -13.76 -29.75 -14.50
C PRO A 153 -14.20 -29.10 -13.19
N GLY A 154 -13.77 -27.87 -12.93
CA GLY A 154 -14.09 -27.15 -11.68
C GLY A 154 -13.32 -27.64 -10.44
N PHE A 155 -12.12 -28.24 -10.62
CA PHE A 155 -11.28 -28.72 -9.51
C PHE A 155 -10.97 -27.68 -8.42
N LEU A 156 -10.99 -26.38 -8.75
CA LEU A 156 -10.83 -25.29 -7.79
C LEU A 156 -12.15 -24.86 -7.11
N ASP A 157 -13.30 -25.28 -7.65
CA ASP A 157 -14.65 -24.84 -7.32
C ASP A 157 -15.48 -25.86 -6.52
N ASP A 158 -15.06 -27.14 -6.43
CA ASP A 158 -15.76 -28.19 -5.67
C ASP A 158 -15.57 -28.04 -4.13
N PRO A 159 -16.63 -27.73 -3.35
CA PRO A 159 -16.51 -27.43 -1.94
C PRO A 159 -16.54 -28.66 -1.02
N VAL A 160 -16.84 -29.88 -1.51
CA VAL A 160 -17.14 -31.02 -0.62
C VAL A 160 -16.42 -32.31 -1.03
N GLY A 161 -15.11 -32.35 -0.72
CA GLY A 161 -14.37 -33.60 -0.51
C GLY A 161 -13.18 -33.85 -1.43
N GLN A 162 -11.98 -33.85 -0.84
CA GLN A 162 -10.63 -34.15 -1.39
C GLN A 162 -9.65 -33.01 -1.82
N PRO A 163 -9.98 -31.72 -1.99
CA PRO A 163 -8.98 -30.76 -2.49
C PRO A 163 -8.22 -30.05 -1.36
N ARG A 164 -7.32 -30.76 -0.70
CA ARG A 164 -6.23 -30.19 0.14
C ARG A 164 -4.89 -30.91 -0.06
N ASN A 165 -4.80 -31.73 -1.10
CA ASN A 165 -3.58 -32.43 -1.46
C ASN A 165 -2.53 -31.43 -1.99
N ARG A 166 -1.28 -31.88 -2.10
CA ARG A 166 -0.14 -31.05 -2.54
C ARG A 166 -0.43 -30.33 -3.86
N LEU A 167 -1.08 -31.02 -4.79
CA LEU A 167 -1.40 -30.51 -6.12
C LEU A 167 -2.40 -29.35 -6.08
N TRP A 168 -3.49 -29.46 -5.32
CA TRP A 168 -4.43 -28.35 -5.15
C TRP A 168 -3.75 -27.09 -4.59
N ARG A 169 -2.87 -27.27 -3.58
CA ARG A 169 -2.13 -26.15 -2.97
C ARG A 169 -1.19 -25.49 -3.98
N LEU A 170 -0.49 -26.28 -4.79
CA LEU A 170 0.36 -25.77 -5.87
C LEU A 170 -0.46 -25.02 -6.93
N THR A 171 -1.57 -25.60 -7.41
CA THR A 171 -2.48 -24.94 -8.37
C THR A 171 -3.03 -23.62 -7.82
N ARG A 172 -3.41 -23.56 -6.55
CA ARG A 172 -3.86 -22.33 -5.90
C ARG A 172 -2.75 -21.27 -5.82
N ILE A 173 -1.50 -21.69 -5.60
CA ILE A 173 -0.35 -20.79 -5.63
C ILE A 173 -0.10 -20.27 -7.06
N VAL A 174 -0.17 -21.11 -8.10
CA VAL A 174 -0.08 -20.66 -9.51
C VAL A 174 -1.13 -19.57 -9.79
N HIS A 175 -2.37 -19.80 -9.37
CA HIS A 175 -3.46 -18.86 -9.60
C HIS A 175 -3.20 -17.49 -8.95
N VAL A 176 -2.83 -17.45 -7.65
CA VAL A 176 -2.57 -16.16 -6.99
C VAL A 176 -1.34 -15.44 -7.56
N LEU A 177 -0.30 -16.17 -8.00
CA LEU A 177 0.87 -15.57 -8.66
C LEU A 177 0.49 -14.92 -9.99
N LEU A 178 -0.29 -15.60 -10.83
CA LEU A 178 -0.75 -15.08 -12.12
C LEU A 178 -1.73 -13.90 -11.96
N GLN A 179 -2.63 -13.95 -10.98
CA GLN A 179 -3.49 -12.81 -10.62
C GLN A 179 -2.71 -11.58 -10.15
N GLN A 180 -1.51 -11.80 -9.60
CA GLN A 180 -0.55 -10.75 -9.24
C GLN A 180 0.42 -10.41 -10.37
N HIS A 181 0.11 -10.85 -11.59
CA HIS A 181 0.85 -10.56 -12.81
C HIS A 181 2.28 -11.10 -12.85
N ALA A 182 2.55 -12.21 -12.15
CA ALA A 182 3.80 -12.96 -12.34
C ALA A 182 4.03 -13.26 -13.83
N ASP A 183 5.27 -13.13 -14.29
CA ASP A 183 5.63 -13.30 -15.69
C ASP A 183 5.87 -14.80 -16.00
N PRO A 184 5.02 -15.44 -16.82
CA PRO A 184 5.17 -16.85 -17.15
C PRO A 184 6.32 -17.15 -18.12
N ASN A 185 6.91 -16.13 -18.74
CA ASN A 185 7.95 -16.27 -19.78
C ASN A 185 9.38 -16.21 -19.24
N ILE A 186 9.55 -16.01 -17.93
CA ILE A 186 10.87 -16.08 -17.30
C ILE A 186 11.33 -17.55 -17.29
N LYS A 187 12.51 -17.80 -17.87
CA LYS A 187 13.11 -19.13 -17.99
C LYS A 187 13.99 -19.47 -16.79
N SER A 188 14.07 -20.76 -16.46
CA SER A 188 15.11 -21.27 -15.56
C SER A 188 16.49 -21.19 -16.23
N ALA A 189 17.56 -21.40 -15.45
CA ALA A 189 18.91 -21.60 -15.97
C ALA A 189 19.02 -22.79 -16.94
N ALA A 190 18.08 -23.75 -16.87
CA ALA A 190 17.97 -24.88 -17.79
C ALA A 190 17.09 -24.58 -19.03
N ASN A 191 16.69 -23.32 -19.24
CA ASN A 191 15.76 -22.87 -20.29
C ASN A 191 14.34 -23.47 -20.22
N GLU A 192 13.93 -23.95 -19.05
CA GLU A 192 12.56 -24.44 -18.85
C GLU A 192 11.58 -23.26 -18.76
N THR A 193 10.40 -23.41 -19.35
CA THR A 193 9.31 -22.42 -19.29
C THR A 193 8.14 -22.93 -18.46
N CYS A 194 7.32 -22.01 -17.95
CA CYS A 194 6.11 -22.39 -17.23
C CYS A 194 5.18 -23.23 -18.12
N LEU A 195 4.98 -22.79 -19.37
CA LEU A 195 4.09 -23.44 -20.32
C LEU A 195 4.56 -24.85 -20.68
N GLN A 196 5.87 -25.05 -20.85
CA GLN A 196 6.46 -26.37 -21.10
C GLN A 196 6.16 -27.33 -19.93
N LEU A 197 6.45 -26.92 -18.70
CA LEU A 197 6.24 -27.77 -17.51
C LEU A 197 4.76 -28.13 -17.31
N ALA A 198 3.84 -27.19 -17.56
CA ALA A 198 2.41 -27.45 -17.49
C ALA A 198 1.93 -28.45 -18.56
N CYS A 199 2.48 -28.36 -19.78
CA CYS A 199 2.22 -29.31 -20.86
C CYS A 199 2.75 -30.72 -20.51
N GLU A 200 3.99 -30.82 -20.04
CA GLU A 200 4.59 -32.11 -19.61
C GLU A 200 3.77 -32.77 -18.49
N ALA A 201 3.23 -31.97 -17.57
CA ALA A 201 2.35 -32.43 -16.51
C ALA A 201 0.92 -32.75 -16.98
N ARG A 202 0.58 -32.48 -18.25
CA ARG A 202 -0.77 -32.60 -18.85
C ARG A 202 -1.87 -31.91 -18.06
N GLN A 203 -1.53 -30.77 -17.45
CA GLN A 203 -2.48 -29.98 -16.66
C GLN A 203 -3.08 -28.89 -17.54
N TRP A 204 -4.07 -29.26 -18.36
CA TRP A 204 -4.63 -28.38 -19.39
C TRP A 204 -5.27 -27.11 -18.81
N GLU A 205 -5.84 -27.17 -17.61
CA GLU A 205 -6.34 -25.99 -16.91
C GLU A 205 -5.22 -25.00 -16.55
N LEU A 206 -4.03 -25.50 -16.21
CA LEU A 206 -2.86 -24.65 -15.99
C LEU A 206 -2.30 -24.10 -17.30
N VAL A 207 -2.33 -24.89 -18.39
CA VAL A 207 -1.95 -24.45 -19.74
C VAL A 207 -2.85 -23.29 -20.19
N ASP A 208 -4.17 -23.47 -20.11
CA ASP A 208 -5.17 -22.46 -20.45
C ASP A 208 -4.96 -21.16 -19.64
N MET A 209 -4.78 -21.28 -18.33
CA MET A 209 -4.54 -20.13 -17.45
C MET A 209 -3.23 -19.41 -17.76
N LEU A 210 -2.14 -20.13 -18.04
CA LEU A 210 -0.86 -19.54 -18.42
C LEU A 210 -0.98 -18.76 -19.74
N LEU A 211 -1.64 -19.34 -20.75
CA LEU A 211 -1.88 -18.70 -22.04
C LEU A 211 -2.75 -17.45 -21.89
N GLN A 212 -3.85 -17.53 -21.12
CA GLN A 212 -4.70 -16.38 -20.79
C GLN A 212 -3.91 -15.24 -20.14
N HIS A 213 -2.88 -15.59 -19.35
CA HIS A 213 -2.00 -14.63 -18.67
C HIS A 213 -0.75 -14.23 -19.48
N GLY A 214 -0.67 -14.59 -20.76
CA GLY A 214 0.36 -14.12 -21.70
C GLY A 214 1.61 -15.00 -21.82
N ALA A 215 1.51 -16.29 -21.51
CA ALA A 215 2.59 -17.23 -21.79
C ALA A 215 2.83 -17.38 -23.30
N ASP A 216 4.08 -17.27 -23.72
CA ASP A 216 4.50 -17.39 -25.12
C ASP A 216 4.82 -18.86 -25.46
N PRO A 217 4.04 -19.50 -26.37
CA PRO A 217 4.29 -20.88 -26.79
C PRO A 217 5.51 -21.05 -27.71
N ALA A 218 6.02 -19.96 -28.27
CA ALA A 218 7.14 -19.96 -29.21
C ALA A 218 8.39 -19.27 -28.62
N LEU A 219 8.50 -19.24 -27.29
CA LEU A 219 9.60 -18.56 -26.61
C LEU A 219 10.96 -19.06 -27.10
N GLN A 220 11.86 -18.13 -27.44
CA GLN A 220 13.13 -18.48 -28.06
C GLN A 220 14.04 -19.26 -27.10
N GLY A 221 14.62 -20.35 -27.60
CA GLY A 221 15.58 -21.19 -26.87
C GLY A 221 14.96 -22.18 -25.89
N SER A 222 13.62 -22.33 -25.89
CA SER A 222 12.94 -23.47 -25.25
C SER A 222 12.59 -24.56 -26.27
N SER A 223 12.29 -25.77 -25.78
CA SER A 223 11.84 -26.90 -26.59
C SER A 223 10.52 -26.58 -27.31
N ASN A 224 10.34 -27.13 -28.52
CA ASN A 224 9.06 -27.05 -29.22
C ASN A 224 8.01 -27.87 -28.45
N LEU A 225 6.92 -27.23 -27.99
CA LEU A 225 5.87 -27.89 -27.21
C LEU A 225 5.24 -29.09 -27.91
N MET A 226 5.11 -29.06 -29.24
CA MET A 226 4.54 -30.18 -30.00
C MET A 226 5.42 -31.42 -29.97
N SER A 227 6.74 -31.24 -29.82
CA SER A 227 7.70 -32.35 -29.74
C SER A 227 7.66 -33.09 -28.40
N LEU A 228 6.95 -32.56 -27.40
CA LEU A 228 6.75 -33.21 -26.10
C LEU A 228 5.82 -34.43 -26.17
N PHE A 229 5.01 -34.53 -27.22
CA PHE A 229 3.97 -35.56 -27.35
C PHE A 229 4.14 -36.33 -28.65
N SER A 230 3.96 -37.65 -28.58
CA SER A 230 3.85 -38.52 -29.77
C SER A 230 2.40 -38.85 -30.13
N ASP A 231 1.45 -38.42 -29.29
CA ASP A 231 0.02 -38.68 -29.42
C ASP A 231 -0.65 -37.55 -30.22
N SER A 232 -1.28 -37.91 -31.34
CA SER A 232 -1.91 -36.95 -32.25
C SER A 232 -3.09 -36.21 -31.60
N GLU A 233 -3.84 -36.85 -30.71
CA GLU A 233 -4.99 -36.25 -30.04
C GLU A 233 -4.55 -35.13 -29.08
N VAL A 234 -3.43 -35.37 -28.38
CA VAL A 234 -2.84 -34.38 -27.48
C VAL A 234 -2.26 -33.18 -28.23
N GLN A 235 -1.62 -33.43 -29.37
CA GLN A 235 -1.11 -32.36 -30.24
C GLN A 235 -2.23 -31.50 -30.83
N GLU A 236 -3.34 -32.13 -31.23
CA GLU A 236 -4.53 -31.44 -31.73
C GLU A 236 -5.13 -30.56 -30.63
N HIS A 237 -5.34 -31.10 -29.43
CA HIS A 237 -5.86 -30.33 -28.30
C HIS A 237 -4.98 -29.13 -27.92
N LEU A 238 -3.66 -29.32 -27.88
CA LEU A 238 -2.74 -28.20 -27.64
C LEU A 238 -2.84 -27.16 -28.77
N THR A 239 -2.95 -27.57 -30.03
CA THR A 239 -3.11 -26.66 -31.16
C THR A 239 -4.38 -25.83 -31.04
N GLU A 240 -5.50 -26.44 -30.64
CA GLU A 240 -6.76 -25.75 -30.38
C GLU A 240 -6.63 -24.71 -29.25
N LEU A 241 -6.00 -25.08 -28.13
CA LEU A 241 -5.76 -24.16 -27.01
C LEU A 241 -4.89 -22.98 -27.44
N LEU A 242 -3.80 -23.22 -28.16
CA LEU A 242 -2.93 -22.15 -28.66
C LEU A 242 -3.67 -21.21 -29.62
N ALA A 243 -4.53 -21.76 -30.49
CA ALA A 243 -5.34 -20.96 -31.40
C ALA A 243 -6.37 -20.10 -30.66
N ALA A 244 -7.01 -20.64 -29.61
CA ALA A 244 -7.96 -19.91 -28.77
C ALA A 244 -7.31 -18.70 -28.07
N HIS A 245 -6.01 -18.78 -27.78
CA HIS A 245 -5.23 -17.73 -27.11
C HIS A 245 -4.24 -17.01 -28.03
N ALA A 246 -4.52 -16.89 -29.33
CA ALA A 246 -3.65 -16.17 -30.27
C ALA A 246 -3.51 -14.66 -29.94
N ASN A 247 -4.50 -14.05 -29.29
CA ASN A 247 -4.49 -12.66 -28.83
C ASN A 247 -5.20 -12.54 -27.46
N PRO A 248 -4.66 -13.13 -26.39
CA PRO A 248 -5.35 -13.18 -25.12
C PRO A 248 -5.28 -11.80 -24.45
N LYS A 249 -6.44 -11.27 -24.06
CA LYS A 249 -6.46 -10.08 -23.20
C LYS A 249 -6.19 -10.53 -21.77
N ARG A 250 -4.96 -10.30 -21.30
CA ARG A 250 -4.56 -10.59 -19.93
C ARG A 250 -5.56 -9.99 -18.93
N PRO A 251 -6.09 -10.76 -17.97
CA PRO A 251 -6.98 -10.24 -16.94
C PRO A 251 -6.32 -9.11 -16.14
N GLU A 252 -7.11 -8.13 -15.70
CA GLU A 252 -6.61 -7.04 -14.86
C GLU A 252 -6.03 -7.58 -13.55
N ARG A 253 -4.94 -6.96 -13.08
CA ARG A 253 -4.30 -7.34 -11.82
C ARG A 253 -5.27 -7.15 -10.67
N LEU A 254 -5.46 -8.18 -9.85
CA LEU A 254 -6.20 -8.04 -8.61
C LEU A 254 -5.37 -7.32 -7.55
N CYS A 255 -6.02 -6.48 -6.74
CA CYS A 255 -5.32 -5.74 -5.71
C CYS A 255 -4.74 -6.72 -4.67
N PRO A 256 -3.44 -6.64 -4.31
CA PRO A 256 -2.80 -7.54 -3.34
C PRO A 256 -3.34 -7.37 -1.91
N CYS A 257 -4.28 -6.44 -1.66
CA CYS A 257 -5.05 -6.39 -0.42
C CYS A 257 -6.12 -7.49 -0.32
N PHE A 258 -6.35 -8.23 -1.42
CA PHE A 258 -7.30 -9.34 -1.53
C PHE A 258 -8.76 -8.94 -1.24
N SER A 259 -9.14 -7.71 -1.60
CA SER A 259 -10.53 -7.24 -1.50
C SER A 259 -11.44 -7.76 -2.63
N GLY A 260 -10.90 -8.52 -3.59
CA GLY A 260 -11.60 -8.95 -4.80
C GLY A 260 -11.68 -7.89 -5.91
N LYS A 261 -11.25 -6.66 -5.64
CA LYS A 261 -11.21 -5.57 -6.64
C LYS A 261 -9.92 -5.61 -7.45
N THR A 262 -9.96 -5.09 -8.67
CA THR A 262 -8.74 -4.85 -9.46
C THR A 262 -7.89 -3.77 -8.81
N LEU A 263 -6.58 -3.81 -9.05
CA LEU A 263 -5.63 -2.85 -8.48
C LEU A 263 -6.01 -1.41 -8.84
N ALA A 264 -6.36 -1.19 -10.12
CA ALA A 264 -6.83 0.08 -10.67
C ALA A 264 -8.09 0.60 -9.98
N GLN A 265 -8.97 -0.28 -9.49
CA GLN A 265 -10.20 0.08 -8.78
C GLN A 265 -10.03 0.14 -7.25
N CYS A 266 -8.82 -0.05 -6.74
CA CYS A 266 -8.54 -0.21 -5.31
C CYS A 266 -7.38 0.68 -4.87
N HIS A 267 -6.26 0.10 -4.44
CA HIS A 267 -5.12 0.84 -3.88
C HIS A 267 -4.35 1.69 -4.90
N ALA A 268 -4.54 1.48 -6.21
CA ALA A 268 -4.01 2.39 -7.24
C ALA A 268 -4.96 3.56 -7.56
N ALA A 269 -6.27 3.43 -7.32
CA ALA A 269 -7.20 4.55 -7.44
C ALA A 269 -7.02 5.58 -6.32
N ARG A 270 -6.87 5.10 -5.08
CA ARG A 270 -6.66 5.91 -3.87
C ARG A 270 -6.13 5.06 -2.73
N ALA A 271 -5.42 5.66 -1.78
CA ALA A 271 -5.03 4.94 -0.57
C ALA A 271 -6.25 4.51 0.24
N GLN A 272 -6.14 3.36 0.88
CA GLN A 272 -7.15 2.78 1.75
C GLN A 272 -6.71 2.89 3.22
N PRO A 273 -7.62 2.92 4.20
CA PRO A 273 -7.23 2.88 5.60
C PRO A 273 -6.44 1.59 5.91
N TYR A 274 -5.36 1.73 6.68
CA TYR A 274 -4.55 0.58 7.09
C TYR A 274 -5.38 -0.33 8.02
N PRO A 275 -5.40 -1.66 7.81
CA PRO A 275 -6.23 -2.55 8.61
C PRO A 275 -5.85 -2.54 10.09
N VAL A 276 -6.84 -2.36 10.97
CA VAL A 276 -6.60 -2.22 12.42
C VAL A 276 -6.08 -3.49 13.09
N ASP A 277 -6.39 -4.64 12.51
CA ASP A 277 -6.01 -5.95 13.04
C ASP A 277 -4.59 -6.37 12.62
N PHE A 278 -3.98 -5.63 11.68
CA PHE A 278 -2.63 -5.90 11.17
C PHE A 278 -1.56 -5.42 12.14
N VAL A 279 -0.33 -5.88 11.93
CA VAL A 279 0.83 -5.43 12.72
C VAL A 279 0.97 -3.92 12.59
N CYS A 280 1.11 -3.23 13.71
CA CYS A 280 1.43 -1.82 13.71
C CYS A 280 2.84 -1.63 13.13
N PRO A 281 2.99 -0.80 12.08
CA PRO A 281 4.30 -0.51 11.47
C PRO A 281 5.34 0.13 12.41
N CYS A 282 4.97 0.44 13.66
CA CYS A 282 5.84 1.03 14.66
C CYS A 282 6.84 0.13 15.36
N ALA A 283 7.10 -1.04 14.80
CA ALA A 283 7.99 -2.06 15.39
C ALA A 283 7.57 -2.53 16.79
N SER A 284 6.39 -2.15 17.29
CA SER A 284 5.92 -2.59 18.60
C SER A 284 5.49 -4.06 18.62
N GLY A 285 5.31 -4.69 17.45
CA GLY A 285 4.74 -6.03 17.29
C GLY A 285 3.26 -6.13 17.65
N LYS A 286 2.60 -5.02 18.05
CA LYS A 286 1.19 -4.98 18.45
C LYS A 286 0.28 -4.75 17.25
N GLN A 287 -1.01 -5.05 17.38
CA GLN A 287 -2.02 -4.66 16.39
C GLN A 287 -2.12 -3.14 16.27
N TYR A 288 -2.25 -2.62 15.05
CA TYR A 288 -2.37 -1.19 14.76
C TYR A 288 -3.49 -0.52 15.57
N GLY A 289 -4.68 -1.13 15.60
CA GLY A 289 -5.84 -0.67 16.35
C GLY A 289 -5.61 -0.57 17.85
N LYS A 290 -4.68 -1.37 18.37
CA LYS A 290 -4.30 -1.41 19.80
C LYS A 290 -3.01 -0.64 20.09
N CYS A 291 -2.44 0.04 19.10
CA CYS A 291 -1.16 0.72 19.17
C CYS A 291 -1.26 2.17 18.68
N CYS A 292 -0.71 2.50 17.51
CA CYS A 292 -0.64 3.87 17.01
C CYS A 292 -2.01 4.48 16.72
N LEU A 293 -3.03 3.67 16.39
CA LEU A 293 -4.39 4.19 16.24
C LEU A 293 -4.94 4.78 17.54
N LYS A 294 -4.62 4.19 18.70
CA LYS A 294 -4.97 4.75 20.03
C LYS A 294 -4.24 6.05 20.35
N ARG A 295 -3.14 6.32 19.64
CA ARG A 295 -2.35 7.54 19.73
C ARG A 295 -2.69 8.52 18.61
N SER A 296 -3.85 8.34 17.97
CA SER A 296 -4.34 9.16 16.87
C SER A 296 -3.44 9.17 15.63
N ALA A 297 -2.63 8.13 15.42
CA ALA A 297 -1.98 7.93 14.13
C ALA A 297 -2.96 7.26 13.17
N LEU A 298 -3.37 7.96 12.12
CA LEU A 298 -4.15 7.42 11.01
C LEU A 298 -3.21 6.92 9.93
N LEU A 299 -3.04 5.61 9.90
CA LEU A 299 -2.32 4.90 8.85
C LEU A 299 -3.25 4.59 7.69
N SER A 300 -2.68 4.68 6.50
CA SER A 300 -3.30 4.32 5.22
C SER A 300 -2.29 3.54 4.40
N GLU A 301 -2.76 2.85 3.37
CA GLU A 301 -1.91 2.12 2.45
C GLU A 301 -2.34 2.41 1.03
N GLY A 302 -1.35 2.71 0.18
CA GLY A 302 -1.55 2.98 -1.24
C GLY A 302 -0.64 2.10 -2.08
N TRP A 303 -0.96 1.98 -3.36
CA TRP A 303 -0.09 1.33 -4.32
C TRP A 303 1.10 2.25 -4.67
N SER A 304 2.31 1.68 -4.72
CA SER A 304 3.50 2.35 -5.24
C SER A 304 3.90 1.69 -6.56
N ASP A 305 3.79 2.43 -7.66
CA ASP A 305 4.24 1.96 -8.97
C ASP A 305 5.76 1.77 -9.03
N GLU A 306 6.52 2.63 -8.36
CA GLU A 306 7.99 2.51 -8.28
C GLU A 306 8.40 1.22 -7.56
N LYS A 307 7.79 0.93 -6.41
CA LYS A 307 8.17 -0.22 -5.57
C LYS A 307 7.38 -1.49 -5.89
N GLN A 308 6.41 -1.40 -6.81
CA GLN A 308 5.48 -2.48 -7.18
C GLN A 308 4.84 -3.18 -5.96
N LYS A 309 4.50 -2.41 -4.92
CA LYS A 309 3.92 -2.93 -3.66
C LYS A 309 3.03 -1.94 -2.95
N LEU A 310 2.24 -2.45 -2.00
CA LEU A 310 1.52 -1.60 -1.05
C LEU A 310 2.51 -0.94 -0.10
N VAL A 311 2.45 0.38 -0.02
CA VAL A 311 3.23 1.18 0.89
C VAL A 311 2.31 1.76 1.96
N VAL A 312 2.73 1.62 3.22
CA VAL A 312 2.00 2.21 4.34
C VAL A 312 2.43 3.66 4.49
N GLY A 313 1.47 4.55 4.30
CA GLY A 313 1.57 5.96 4.67
C GLY A 313 0.85 6.20 5.99
N GLY A 314 1.10 7.34 6.62
CA GLY A 314 0.40 7.66 7.86
C GLY A 314 0.49 9.12 8.20
N VAL A 315 -0.56 9.59 8.84
CA VAL A 315 -0.64 10.92 9.43
C VAL A 315 -0.79 10.75 10.93
N TRP A 316 0.07 11.39 11.71
CA TRP A 316 -0.19 11.58 13.12
C TRP A 316 -1.14 12.77 13.28
N LEU A 317 -2.38 12.52 13.70
CA LEU A 317 -3.29 13.60 14.03
C LEU A 317 -2.87 14.18 15.38
N SER A 318 -2.26 15.36 15.38
CA SER A 318 -2.18 16.16 16.60
C SER A 318 -3.56 16.76 16.93
N ARG A 319 -3.78 17.07 18.20
CA ARG A 319 -4.94 17.85 18.64
C ARG A 319 -4.81 19.25 18.04
N ALA A 320 -5.81 19.73 17.32
CA ALA A 320 -5.75 21.08 16.80
C ALA A 320 -6.07 22.11 17.89
N THR A 321 -5.44 23.27 17.74
CA THR A 321 -5.93 24.56 18.25
C THR A 321 -6.85 25.15 17.18
N PHE A 322 -8.17 25.10 17.41
CA PHE A 322 -9.14 25.86 16.61
C PHE A 322 -9.01 27.34 16.91
N ASP A 323 -9.27 28.16 15.89
CA ASP A 323 -9.66 29.55 16.14
C ASP A 323 -11.16 29.58 16.46
N SER A 324 -11.49 29.51 17.74
CA SER A 324 -12.88 29.50 18.25
C SER A 324 -13.65 30.78 17.96
N ARG A 325 -13.00 31.85 17.49
CA ARG A 325 -13.62 33.17 17.29
C ARG A 325 -14.59 33.24 16.12
N ASN A 326 -14.50 32.30 15.18
CA ASN A 326 -15.34 32.28 13.96
C ASN A 326 -16.55 31.35 14.04
N ILE A 327 -16.73 30.61 15.14
CA ILE A 327 -17.87 29.69 15.31
C ILE A 327 -18.94 30.37 16.17
N ASP A 328 -20.21 30.14 15.82
CA ASP A 328 -21.35 30.59 16.61
C ASP A 328 -21.19 30.11 18.07
N PRO A 329 -21.39 30.97 19.09
CA PRO A 329 -21.21 30.60 20.49
C PRO A 329 -21.98 29.34 20.91
N GLU A 330 -23.13 29.06 20.31
CA GLU A 330 -23.92 27.87 20.57
C GLU A 330 -23.27 26.61 19.98
N LEU A 331 -22.72 26.69 18.76
CA LEU A 331 -21.98 25.58 18.16
C LEU A 331 -20.65 25.31 18.90
N CYS A 332 -20.04 26.32 19.51
CA CYS A 332 -18.90 26.13 20.41
C CYS A 332 -19.28 25.26 21.62
N ARG A 333 -20.45 25.47 22.23
CA ARG A 333 -20.94 24.62 23.34
C ARG A 333 -21.14 23.17 22.91
N VAL A 334 -21.66 22.96 21.70
CA VAL A 334 -21.82 21.60 21.11
C VAL A 334 -20.45 20.95 20.90
N LEU A 335 -19.46 21.71 20.40
CA LEU A 335 -18.09 21.23 20.20
C LEU A 335 -17.41 20.86 21.53
N ASP A 336 -17.61 21.68 22.58
CA ASP A 336 -17.09 21.41 23.92
C ASP A 336 -17.73 20.14 24.51
N ALA A 337 -19.06 20.03 24.42
CA ALA A 337 -19.80 18.86 24.86
C ALA A 337 -19.37 17.58 24.10
N PHE A 338 -19.14 17.68 22.80
CA PHE A 338 -18.62 16.59 21.97
C PHE A 338 -17.21 16.19 22.43
N SER A 339 -16.33 17.16 22.62
CA SER A 339 -14.94 16.94 23.05
C SER A 339 -14.86 16.30 24.44
N ASP A 340 -15.71 16.72 25.38
CA ASP A 340 -15.82 16.14 26.71
C ASP A 340 -16.39 14.71 26.67
N TYR A 341 -17.37 14.46 25.79
CA TYR A 341 -17.92 13.13 25.58
C TYR A 341 -16.87 12.15 25.04
N VAL A 342 -16.11 12.53 24.01
CA VAL A 342 -14.99 11.74 23.47
C VAL A 342 -13.96 11.45 24.55
N ARG A 343 -13.62 12.44 25.39
CA ARG A 343 -12.61 12.31 26.44
C ARG A 343 -13.03 11.30 27.52
N ARG A 344 -14.31 11.24 27.86
CA ARG A 344 -14.85 10.36 28.92
C ARG A 344 -15.14 8.95 28.43
N ARG A 345 -15.50 8.77 27.16
CA ARG A 345 -15.85 7.46 26.60
C ARG A 345 -14.58 6.72 26.16
N ARG A 346 -14.54 5.40 26.39
CA ARG A 346 -13.61 4.50 25.68
C ARG A 346 -14.35 4.01 24.42
N PRO A 347 -14.17 4.62 23.25
CA PRO A 347 -14.81 4.14 22.03
C PRO A 347 -14.36 2.70 21.73
N ASP A 348 -15.30 1.86 21.29
CA ASP A 348 -14.98 0.51 20.84
C ASP A 348 -14.26 0.50 19.48
N GLU A 349 -13.64 -0.62 19.12
CA GLU A 349 -12.85 -0.75 17.89
C GLU A 349 -13.69 -0.59 16.62
N ALA A 350 -14.98 -0.96 16.64
CA ALA A 350 -15.88 -0.83 15.51
C ALA A 350 -16.15 0.65 15.20
N PHE A 351 -16.40 1.45 16.24
CA PHE A 351 -16.57 2.88 16.14
C PHE A 351 -15.31 3.57 15.62
N ILE A 352 -14.13 3.22 16.15
CA ILE A 352 -12.86 3.83 15.70
C ILE A 352 -12.64 3.58 14.19
N ARG A 353 -12.87 2.35 13.73
CA ARG A 353 -12.81 2.00 12.29
C ARG A 353 -13.81 2.79 11.46
N ALA A 354 -15.07 2.82 11.89
CA ALA A 354 -16.13 3.49 11.17
C ALA A 354 -15.86 5.00 11.06
N ARG A 355 -15.36 5.62 12.14
CA ARG A 355 -14.96 7.04 12.16
C ARG A 355 -13.80 7.30 11.21
N ALA A 356 -12.71 6.54 11.29
CA ALA A 356 -11.56 6.72 10.41
C ALA A 356 -11.94 6.56 8.92
N ALA A 357 -12.79 5.58 8.59
CA ALA A 357 -13.30 5.42 7.24
C ALA A 357 -14.18 6.60 6.80
N ALA A 358 -14.96 7.20 7.69
CA ALA A 358 -15.76 8.39 7.41
C ALA A 358 -14.90 9.65 7.24
N GLU A 359 -13.85 9.83 8.04
CA GLU A 359 -12.89 10.94 7.89
C GLU A 359 -12.22 10.88 6.51
N LEU A 360 -11.81 9.69 6.05
CA LEU A 360 -11.26 9.50 4.71
C LEU A 360 -12.26 9.80 3.59
N ARG A 361 -13.55 9.46 3.78
CA ARG A 361 -14.60 9.82 2.82
C ARG A 361 -14.77 11.33 2.73
N HIS A 362 -14.84 12.03 3.86
CA HIS A 362 -14.93 13.49 3.89
C HIS A 362 -13.76 14.16 3.18
N VAL A 363 -12.53 13.68 3.39
CA VAL A 363 -11.36 14.18 2.64
C VAL A 363 -11.54 13.99 1.15
N GLY A 364 -11.96 12.80 0.71
CA GLY A 364 -12.28 12.53 -0.69
C GLY A 364 -13.37 13.46 -1.25
N ASP A 365 -14.46 13.65 -0.51
CA ASP A 365 -15.59 14.49 -0.91
C ASP A 365 -15.18 15.97 -1.03
N ILE A 366 -14.30 16.45 -0.14
CA ILE A 366 -13.74 17.81 -0.23
C ILE A 366 -12.86 17.92 -1.47
N ILE A 367 -11.95 16.97 -1.72
CA ILE A 367 -11.08 16.97 -2.91
C ILE A 367 -11.91 16.97 -4.19
N ASP A 368 -12.97 16.15 -4.25
CA ASP A 368 -13.87 16.10 -5.40
C ASP A 368 -14.68 17.39 -5.56
N THR A 369 -15.07 18.03 -4.45
CA THR A 369 -15.72 19.34 -4.47
C THR A 369 -14.79 20.41 -5.03
N LEU A 370 -13.55 20.50 -4.52
CA LEU A 370 -12.56 21.45 -5.03
C LEU A 370 -12.27 21.26 -6.52
N SER A 371 -12.22 19.99 -6.96
CA SER A 371 -12.02 19.63 -8.37
C SER A 371 -13.22 20.02 -9.24
N ARG A 372 -14.45 19.75 -8.79
CA ARG A 372 -15.67 19.96 -9.57
C ARG A 372 -16.06 21.44 -9.65
N GLU A 373 -15.84 22.19 -8.57
CA GLU A 373 -16.18 23.61 -8.49
C GLU A 373 -15.06 24.54 -9.00
N GLY A 374 -13.90 23.97 -9.37
CA GLY A 374 -12.76 24.76 -9.87
C GLY A 374 -12.10 25.64 -8.81
N LEU A 375 -12.27 25.30 -7.53
CA LEU A 375 -11.70 26.04 -6.39
C LEU A 375 -10.22 25.69 -6.17
N GLY A 376 -9.84 24.44 -6.45
CA GLY A 376 -8.47 23.97 -6.32
C GLY A 376 -7.70 24.03 -7.63
N ASP A 377 -6.41 24.36 -7.56
CA ASP A 377 -5.50 24.22 -8.70
C ASP A 377 -5.44 22.75 -9.19
N ILE A 378 -5.42 22.54 -10.51
CA ILE A 378 -5.48 21.22 -11.13
C ILE A 378 -4.27 20.34 -10.77
N ALA A 379 -3.07 20.90 -10.68
CA ALA A 379 -1.86 20.16 -10.32
C ALA A 379 -1.89 19.81 -8.83
N PHE A 380 -2.27 20.77 -8.00
CA PHE A 380 -2.44 20.57 -6.55
C PHE A 380 -3.46 19.46 -6.27
N ILE A 381 -4.63 19.48 -6.92
CA ILE A 381 -5.68 18.47 -6.76
C ILE A 381 -5.24 17.10 -7.25
N ALA A 382 -4.52 17.01 -8.37
CA ALA A 382 -3.98 15.75 -8.86
C ALA A 382 -3.01 15.12 -7.84
N VAL A 383 -2.12 15.93 -7.26
CA VAL A 383 -1.19 15.49 -6.21
C VAL A 383 -1.94 15.12 -4.93
N MET A 384 -2.97 15.88 -4.52
CA MET A 384 -3.82 15.52 -3.38
C MET A 384 -4.51 14.16 -3.57
N LYS A 385 -5.07 13.90 -4.75
CA LYS A 385 -5.73 12.62 -5.05
C LYS A 385 -4.73 11.45 -4.95
N LYS A 386 -3.52 11.65 -5.48
CA LYS A 386 -2.44 10.67 -5.45
C LYS A 386 -1.94 10.39 -4.03
N LEU A 387 -1.74 11.44 -3.23
CA LEU A 387 -1.18 11.33 -1.88
C LEU A 387 -2.25 11.15 -0.79
N SER A 388 -3.54 11.23 -1.14
CA SER A 388 -4.67 11.06 -0.22
C SER A 388 -4.47 9.80 0.64
N PRO A 389 -4.61 9.89 1.97
CA PRO A 389 -5.18 11.01 2.73
C PRO A 389 -4.20 12.11 3.13
N TYR A 390 -2.94 12.08 2.66
CA TYR A 390 -2.00 13.14 2.94
C TYR A 390 -2.38 14.43 2.20
N ILE A 391 -2.79 15.42 2.98
CA ILE A 391 -3.03 16.79 2.54
C ILE A 391 -1.87 17.64 3.07
N VAL A 392 -1.22 18.40 2.20
CA VAL A 392 -0.22 19.35 2.67
C VAL A 392 -0.92 20.60 3.22
N MET A 393 -0.70 20.89 4.49
CA MET A 393 -1.08 22.15 5.14
C MET A 393 0.14 22.69 5.87
N PRO A 394 0.20 24.01 6.17
CA PRO A 394 1.26 24.55 7.00
C PRO A 394 1.38 23.79 8.32
N TYR A 395 2.60 23.40 8.69
CA TYR A 395 2.84 22.44 9.76
C TYR A 395 2.78 23.05 11.16
N GLU A 396 2.93 24.36 11.33
CA GLU A 396 2.79 25.04 12.64
C GLU A 396 3.51 24.36 13.84
N ASN A 397 4.73 23.82 13.62
CA ASN A 397 5.53 23.05 14.60
C ASN A 397 4.95 21.69 15.01
N THR A 398 4.06 21.13 14.21
CA THR A 398 3.47 19.80 14.45
C THR A 398 4.35 18.67 13.93
N LEU A 399 5.41 19.02 13.20
CA LEU A 399 6.38 18.11 12.62
C LEU A 399 7.78 18.37 13.18
N SER A 400 8.55 17.29 13.32
CA SER A 400 10.00 17.41 13.52
C SER A 400 10.63 17.96 12.25
N LYS A 401 11.84 18.53 12.35
CA LYS A 401 12.58 19.04 11.20
C LYS A 401 12.72 18.00 10.07
N VAL A 402 13.07 16.77 10.42
CA VAL A 402 13.18 15.65 9.48
C VAL A 402 11.82 15.29 8.87
N GLY A 403 10.74 15.33 9.68
CA GLY A 403 9.39 15.10 9.19
C GLY A 403 8.94 16.17 8.18
N CYS A 404 9.24 17.44 8.45
CA CYS A 404 9.01 18.55 7.52
C CYS A 404 9.73 18.34 6.17
N GLU A 405 11.01 17.98 6.22
CA GLU A 405 11.83 17.74 5.02
C GLU A 405 11.28 16.57 4.19
N ASN A 406 10.97 15.44 4.84
CA ASN A 406 10.42 14.26 4.16
C ASN A 406 9.04 14.53 3.55
N ALA A 407 8.20 15.25 4.27
CA ALA A 407 6.86 15.62 3.81
C ALA A 407 6.91 16.56 2.60
N THR A 408 7.75 17.59 2.70
CA THR A 408 8.00 18.56 1.62
C THR A 408 8.55 17.86 0.38
N LYS A 409 9.51 16.94 0.57
CA LYS A 409 10.09 16.16 -0.52
C LYS A 409 9.03 15.30 -1.21
N ALA A 410 8.30 14.48 -0.45
CA ALA A 410 7.27 13.59 -1.02
C ALA A 410 6.19 14.36 -1.81
N TRP A 411 5.79 15.53 -1.30
CA TRP A 411 4.86 16.41 -2.00
C TRP A 411 5.46 16.99 -3.28
N ASN A 412 6.63 17.63 -3.18
CA ASN A 412 7.25 18.32 -4.31
C ASN A 412 7.69 17.33 -5.41
N ASP A 413 8.19 16.15 -5.07
CA ASP A 413 8.47 15.08 -6.04
C ASP A 413 7.20 14.65 -6.80
N SER A 414 6.06 14.63 -6.12
CA SER A 414 4.77 14.31 -6.76
C SER A 414 4.29 15.43 -7.70
N VAL A 415 4.58 16.70 -7.35
CA VAL A 415 4.35 17.84 -8.26
C VAL A 415 5.27 17.77 -9.47
N ASP A 416 6.56 17.44 -9.28
CA ASP A 416 7.51 17.26 -10.38
C ASP A 416 7.06 16.15 -11.33
N LEU A 417 6.66 15.00 -10.79
CA LEU A 417 6.12 13.90 -11.59
C LEU A 417 4.83 14.29 -12.33
N TYR A 418 3.95 15.08 -11.73
CA TYR A 418 2.77 15.62 -12.42
C TYR A 418 3.20 16.47 -13.62
N ILE A 419 4.14 17.41 -13.45
CA ILE A 419 4.62 18.29 -14.52
C ILE A 419 5.25 17.49 -15.66
N GLU A 420 5.94 16.39 -15.35
CA GLU A 420 6.62 15.55 -16.33
C GLU A 420 5.66 14.62 -17.10
N THR A 421 4.58 14.17 -16.46
CA THR A 421 3.69 13.14 -17.03
C THR A 421 2.38 13.68 -17.58
N ILE A 422 1.98 14.88 -17.19
CA ILE A 422 0.70 15.44 -17.61
C ILE A 422 0.69 15.75 -19.12
N PRO A 423 -0.32 15.29 -19.88
CA PRO A 423 -0.48 15.70 -21.26
C PRO A 423 -0.68 17.22 -21.34
N LYS A 424 0.03 17.87 -22.28
CA LYS A 424 -0.10 19.31 -22.52
C LYS A 424 -1.52 19.74 -22.93
N SER A 425 -2.38 18.80 -23.33
CA SER A 425 -3.81 19.06 -23.57
C SER A 425 -4.62 19.30 -22.30
N ILE A 426 -4.10 18.93 -21.12
CA ILE A 426 -4.76 19.04 -19.82
C ILE A 426 -4.23 20.24 -19.03
N ASP A 427 -2.91 20.38 -18.90
CA ASP A 427 -2.27 21.54 -18.28
C ASP A 427 -1.20 22.10 -19.23
N VAL A 428 -1.45 23.31 -19.75
CA VAL A 428 -0.57 23.99 -20.71
C VAL A 428 0.46 24.90 -20.04
N ARG A 429 0.37 25.07 -18.71
CA ARG A 429 1.17 26.07 -18.01
C ARG A 429 2.65 25.68 -17.98
N PRO A 430 3.56 26.67 -18.05
CA PRO A 430 4.98 26.40 -17.88
C PRO A 430 5.27 25.88 -16.45
N ARG A 431 6.31 25.05 -16.31
CA ARG A 431 6.75 24.45 -15.03
C ARG A 431 6.72 25.46 -13.87
N ILE A 432 7.30 26.64 -14.08
CA ILE A 432 7.43 27.66 -13.03
C ILE A 432 6.08 28.18 -12.50
N GLU A 433 5.03 28.23 -13.32
CA GLU A 433 3.70 28.68 -12.87
C GLU A 433 3.03 27.62 -12.00
N ILE A 434 3.16 26.35 -12.36
CA ILE A 434 2.66 25.22 -11.57
C ILE A 434 3.41 25.15 -10.23
N GLU A 435 4.73 25.29 -10.26
CA GLU A 435 5.53 25.24 -9.03
C GLU A 435 5.16 26.33 -8.02
N LYS A 436 4.89 27.57 -8.48
CA LYS A 436 4.50 28.69 -7.62
C LYS A 436 3.24 28.46 -6.80
N ILE A 437 2.31 27.69 -7.36
CA ILE A 437 0.98 27.48 -6.75
C ILE A 437 0.82 26.07 -6.14
N ALA A 438 1.70 25.13 -6.46
CA ALA A 438 1.60 23.74 -6.01
C ALA A 438 2.74 23.28 -5.11
N LYS A 439 3.96 23.82 -5.22
CA LYS A 439 5.09 23.38 -4.38
C LYS A 439 5.07 24.05 -3.00
N VAL A 440 5.53 23.29 -2.01
CA VAL A 440 5.60 23.72 -0.61
C VAL A 440 7.03 23.84 -0.09
N ALA A 441 7.23 24.67 0.92
CA ALA A 441 8.45 24.75 1.71
C ALA A 441 8.40 23.83 2.94
N ASN A 442 9.49 23.74 3.70
CA ASN A 442 9.60 22.94 4.93
C ASN A 442 8.65 23.37 6.06
N ASP A 443 7.95 24.48 5.93
CA ASP A 443 6.89 24.89 6.85
C ASP A 443 5.50 24.40 6.40
N GLY A 444 5.40 23.68 5.28
CA GLY A 444 4.15 23.19 4.68
C GLY A 444 3.35 24.27 3.95
N GLY A 445 3.80 25.53 3.96
CA GLY A 445 3.23 26.62 3.18
C GLY A 445 3.89 26.73 1.80
N PRO A 446 3.65 27.82 1.04
CA PRO A 446 4.21 28.00 -0.30
C PRO A 446 5.73 27.90 -0.32
N LEU A 447 6.28 27.23 -1.34
CA LEU A 447 7.73 27.27 -1.62
C LEU A 447 8.17 28.67 -2.02
N TYR A 448 7.38 29.31 -2.87
CA TYR A 448 7.57 30.68 -3.32
C TYR A 448 6.74 31.62 -2.45
N LYS A 449 7.39 32.22 -1.43
CA LYS A 449 6.70 33.12 -0.50
C LYS A 449 6.25 34.40 -1.20
N ARG A 450 5.09 34.94 -0.80
CA ARG A 450 4.52 36.17 -1.37
C ARG A 450 4.35 37.26 -0.31
N CYS A 451 4.32 38.51 -0.76
CA CYS A 451 3.93 39.62 0.10
C CYS A 451 2.43 39.53 0.42
N GLU A 452 2.06 39.73 1.69
CA GLU A 452 0.67 39.64 2.16
C GLU A 452 -0.01 41.00 2.29
N ALA A 453 0.72 42.10 2.05
CA ALA A 453 0.09 43.41 1.96
C ALA A 453 -0.88 43.48 0.78
N SER A 454 -2.07 44.01 1.06
CA SER A 454 -3.14 44.19 0.08
C SER A 454 -2.64 44.87 -1.21
N GLY A 455 -2.87 44.24 -2.37
CA GLY A 455 -2.52 44.78 -3.69
C GLY A 455 -1.07 44.57 -4.14
N CYS A 456 -0.23 43.89 -3.34
CA CYS A 456 1.14 43.59 -3.72
C CYS A 456 1.24 42.20 -4.39
N LEU A 457 1.92 42.12 -5.54
CA LEU A 457 2.13 40.87 -6.29
C LEU A 457 3.56 40.31 -6.16
N ALA A 458 4.37 40.88 -5.26
CA ALA A 458 5.77 40.48 -5.12
C ALA A 458 5.90 39.04 -4.62
N VAL A 459 6.75 38.26 -5.28
CA VAL A 459 7.05 36.85 -4.95
C VAL A 459 8.56 36.68 -4.77
N GLU A 460 8.95 35.93 -3.74
CA GLU A 460 10.35 35.65 -3.43
C GLU A 460 11.03 34.86 -4.56
N GLY A 461 12.25 35.27 -4.92
CA GLY A 461 13.09 34.58 -5.89
C GLY A 461 12.77 34.82 -7.38
N VAL A 462 11.68 35.52 -7.71
CA VAL A 462 11.33 35.87 -9.10
C VAL A 462 11.85 37.26 -9.47
N ASP A 463 11.57 38.25 -8.62
CA ASP A 463 11.89 39.66 -8.89
C ASP A 463 13.12 40.16 -8.10
N GLY A 464 13.94 39.24 -7.56
CA GLY A 464 15.02 39.57 -6.63
C GLY A 464 14.54 40.08 -5.25
N ALA A 465 13.22 40.10 -5.03
CA ALA A 465 12.61 40.45 -3.74
C ALA A 465 12.92 39.37 -2.69
N LYS A 466 13.45 39.78 -1.54
CA LYS A 466 13.63 38.93 -0.37
C LYS A 466 12.55 39.25 0.65
N MET A 467 11.75 38.25 1.01
CA MET A 467 10.61 38.49 1.91
C MET A 467 11.11 38.70 3.34
N LYS A 468 10.56 39.73 3.98
CA LYS A 468 10.79 40.05 5.39
C LYS A 468 9.61 39.56 6.19
N ILE A 469 9.89 38.80 7.24
CA ILE A 469 8.86 38.35 8.18
C ILE A 469 8.59 39.43 9.23
N CYS A 470 7.33 39.60 9.61
CA CYS A 470 6.97 40.47 10.73
C CYS A 470 7.69 40.01 12.00
N THR A 471 8.50 40.88 12.61
CA THR A 471 9.29 40.55 13.79
C THR A 471 8.45 40.29 15.04
N GLY A 472 7.22 40.83 15.08
CA GLY A 472 6.27 40.63 16.17
C GLY A 472 5.65 39.24 16.15
N CYS A 473 4.83 38.94 15.13
CA CYS A 473 4.12 37.66 15.05
C CYS A 473 4.96 36.51 14.45
N LYS A 474 6.01 36.82 13.68
CA LYS A 474 6.82 35.83 12.92
C LYS A 474 5.98 34.93 12.00
N ARG A 475 4.90 35.47 11.41
CA ARG A 475 3.99 34.72 10.54
C ARG A 475 3.72 35.41 9.21
N ILE A 476 3.46 36.71 9.23
CA ILE A 476 3.14 37.48 8.02
C ILE A 476 4.41 37.93 7.29
N LEU A 477 4.41 37.83 5.95
CA LEU A 477 5.53 38.20 5.08
C LEU A 477 5.25 39.47 4.25
N TYR A 478 6.28 40.30 4.11
CA TYR A 478 6.25 41.54 3.33
C TYR A 478 7.49 41.66 2.45
N CYS A 479 7.36 42.21 1.24
CA CYS A 479 8.53 42.51 0.39
C CYS A 479 9.39 43.68 0.94
N GLY A 480 8.83 44.50 1.83
CA GLY A 480 9.51 45.64 2.43
C GLY A 480 8.69 46.32 3.53
N SER A 481 9.32 47.27 4.23
CA SER A 481 8.69 48.03 5.32
C SER A 481 7.52 48.90 4.85
N ALA A 482 7.53 49.34 3.59
CA ALA A 482 6.42 50.10 3.00
C ALA A 482 5.13 49.26 2.98
N CYS A 483 5.20 48.02 2.51
CA CYS A 483 4.07 47.08 2.52
C CYS A 483 3.62 46.73 3.94
N GLN A 484 4.56 46.53 4.87
CA GLN A 484 4.22 46.30 6.27
C GLN A 484 3.47 47.48 6.90
N ALA A 485 3.89 48.72 6.60
CA ALA A 485 3.24 49.91 7.12
C ALA A 485 1.85 50.11 6.52
N ALA A 486 1.67 49.85 5.22
CA ALA A 486 0.39 49.93 4.55
C ALA A 486 -0.64 48.93 5.09
N ASP A 487 -0.19 47.72 5.44
CA ASP A 487 -1.04 46.64 5.97
C ASP A 487 -1.30 46.73 7.48
N TRP A 488 -0.54 47.58 8.19
CA TRP A 488 -0.54 47.59 9.66
C TRP A 488 -1.90 47.84 10.29
N SER A 489 -2.77 48.64 9.67
CA SER A 489 -4.12 48.90 10.18
C SER A 489 -4.97 47.63 10.28
N GLN A 490 -4.79 46.68 9.36
CA GLN A 490 -5.48 45.39 9.33
C GLN A 490 -4.74 44.34 10.17
N HIS A 491 -3.41 44.30 10.05
CA HIS A 491 -2.56 43.31 10.72
C HIS A 491 -2.45 43.50 12.25
N LYS A 492 -2.49 44.73 12.76
CA LYS A 492 -2.12 45.07 14.15
C LYS A 492 -2.89 44.29 15.23
N ALA A 493 -4.19 44.06 15.03
CA ALA A 493 -5.02 43.39 16.03
C ALA A 493 -4.65 41.91 16.17
N GLU A 494 -4.48 41.21 15.05
CA GLU A 494 -4.15 39.79 14.99
C GLU A 494 -2.66 39.53 15.31
N CYS A 495 -1.78 40.46 14.94
CA CYS A 495 -0.35 40.39 15.25
C CYS A 495 -0.11 40.29 16.76
N LYS A 496 -0.84 41.07 17.56
CA LYS A 496 -0.71 41.07 19.03
C LYS A 496 -1.19 39.78 19.68
N ASN A 497 -2.17 39.11 19.04
CA ASN A 497 -2.76 37.88 19.53
C ASN A 497 -2.03 36.63 19.00
N GLY A 498 -1.04 36.80 18.10
CA GLY A 498 -0.28 35.71 17.50
C GLY A 498 -1.13 34.74 16.67
N SER A 499 -2.30 35.17 16.22
CA SER A 499 -3.34 34.27 15.72
C SER A 499 -3.38 34.12 14.19
N HIS A 500 -2.42 34.69 13.48
CA HIS A 500 -2.37 34.53 12.03
C HIS A 500 -2.09 33.07 11.68
N PRO A 501 -2.74 32.48 10.67
CA PRO A 501 -2.22 31.26 10.07
C PRO A 501 -0.88 31.54 9.39
N LEU A 502 -0.03 30.51 9.24
CA LEU A 502 1.08 30.61 8.29
C LEU A 502 0.54 30.82 6.87
N GLN A 503 1.33 31.47 6.02
CA GLN A 503 0.96 31.68 4.62
C GLN A 503 0.63 30.34 3.94
N MET A 504 -0.53 30.29 3.28
CA MET A 504 -1.06 29.12 2.57
C MET A 504 -1.02 29.31 1.05
N LEU A 505 -0.90 28.22 0.30
CA LEU A 505 -1.23 28.18 -1.12
C LEU A 505 -2.75 28.45 -1.31
N PRO A 506 -3.19 28.98 -2.47
CA PRO A 506 -4.62 29.19 -2.72
C PRO A 506 -5.46 27.92 -2.50
N SER A 507 -5.02 26.78 -3.04
CA SER A 507 -5.71 25.48 -2.84
C SER A 507 -5.73 25.01 -1.39
N GLN A 508 -4.72 25.35 -0.58
CA GLN A 508 -4.71 25.06 0.87
C GLN A 508 -5.75 25.89 1.61
N ALA A 509 -5.89 27.18 1.26
CA ALA A 509 -6.89 28.06 1.84
C ALA A 509 -8.32 27.59 1.48
N GLU A 510 -8.55 27.19 0.24
CA GLU A 510 -9.85 26.62 -0.18
C GLU A 510 -10.15 25.29 0.52
N PHE A 511 -9.16 24.40 0.64
CA PHE A 511 -9.32 23.16 1.41
C PHE A 511 -9.66 23.46 2.87
N ARG A 512 -9.00 24.45 3.47
CA ARG A 512 -9.29 24.90 4.84
C ARG A 512 -10.73 25.43 4.98
N ALA A 513 -11.20 26.22 4.02
CA ALA A 513 -12.57 26.72 4.01
C ALA A 513 -13.60 25.58 3.94
N GLN A 514 -13.31 24.53 3.15
CA GLN A 514 -14.17 23.35 3.07
C GLN A 514 -14.21 22.55 4.38
N LEU A 515 -13.08 22.42 5.08
CA LEU A 515 -13.05 21.82 6.42
C LEU A 515 -13.86 22.63 7.44
N ASP A 516 -13.73 23.95 7.42
CA ASP A 516 -14.48 24.83 8.32
C ASP A 516 -16.00 24.76 8.01
N ARG A 517 -16.39 24.58 6.74
CA ARG A 517 -17.79 24.30 6.34
C ARG A 517 -18.27 22.96 6.90
N LEU A 518 -17.49 21.89 6.70
CA LEU A 518 -17.79 20.55 7.20
C LEU A 518 -17.97 20.54 8.73
N LEU A 519 -17.12 21.27 9.46
CA LEU A 519 -17.24 21.42 10.92
C LEU A 519 -18.59 22.01 11.30
N ARG A 520 -18.96 23.14 10.69
CA ARG A 520 -20.22 23.85 10.99
C ARG A 520 -21.43 22.97 10.69
N GLU A 521 -21.43 22.27 9.55
CA GLU A 521 -22.51 21.37 9.17
C GLU A 521 -22.61 20.17 10.12
N SER A 522 -21.48 19.61 10.52
CA SER A 522 -21.44 18.48 11.44
C SER A 522 -21.89 18.89 12.85
N LEU A 523 -21.47 20.06 13.35
CA LEU A 523 -21.94 20.60 14.61
C LEU A 523 -23.45 20.88 14.59
N LYS A 524 -23.97 21.45 13.51
CA LYS A 524 -25.43 21.66 13.34
C LYS A 524 -26.21 20.34 13.30
N LYS A 525 -25.65 19.28 12.71
CA LYS A 525 -26.26 17.95 12.72
C LYS A 525 -26.32 17.38 14.14
N ILE A 526 -25.21 17.44 14.87
CA ILE A 526 -25.15 16.94 16.26
C ILE A 526 -26.05 17.76 17.18
N GLN A 527 -26.12 19.09 17.00
CA GLN A 527 -27.01 19.95 17.79
C GLN A 527 -28.49 19.53 17.68
N LYS A 528 -28.91 19.03 16.51
CA LYS A 528 -30.28 18.53 16.31
C LYS A 528 -30.55 17.16 16.94
N MET A 529 -29.50 16.44 17.36
CA MET A 529 -29.62 15.13 17.99
C MET A 529 -29.89 15.30 19.49
N GLN A 530 -30.85 14.53 20.02
CA GLN A 530 -31.31 14.70 21.40
C GLN A 530 -30.27 14.23 22.43
N ASN A 531 -29.35 13.34 22.06
CA ASN A 531 -28.21 12.95 22.91
C ASN A 531 -26.92 12.68 22.10
N MET A 532 -25.77 12.89 22.74
CA MET A 532 -24.44 12.64 22.14
C MET A 532 -24.20 11.15 21.85
N GLU A 533 -24.93 10.23 22.45
CA GLU A 533 -24.75 8.80 22.22
C GLU A 533 -25.31 8.34 20.87
N GLU A 534 -26.41 8.93 20.42
CA GLU A 534 -26.99 8.81 19.08
C GLU A 534 -26.12 9.49 18.03
N ALA A 535 -25.47 10.61 18.35
CA ALA A 535 -24.49 11.21 17.45
C ALA A 535 -23.30 10.29 17.16
N PHE A 536 -22.93 9.43 18.13
CA PHE A 536 -21.83 8.47 18.00
C PHE A 536 -22.28 7.11 17.46
N ARG A 537 -23.51 6.66 17.70
CA ARG A 537 -24.03 5.37 17.17
C ARG A 537 -24.79 5.49 15.85
N GLY A 538 -25.46 6.62 15.60
CA GLY A 538 -26.41 6.83 14.50
C GLY A 538 -25.85 7.61 13.31
N ASP A 539 -24.87 8.50 13.50
CA ASP A 539 -24.23 9.23 12.39
C ASP A 539 -22.71 9.41 12.63
N VAL A 540 -21.99 8.30 12.41
CA VAL A 540 -20.52 8.27 12.46
C VAL A 540 -19.89 9.28 11.49
N SER A 541 -20.61 9.70 10.45
CA SER A 541 -20.14 10.70 9.49
C SER A 541 -20.08 12.10 10.10
N ALA A 542 -21.09 12.53 10.86
CA ALA A 542 -21.06 13.82 11.56
C ALA A 542 -19.96 13.87 12.63
N ALA A 543 -19.81 12.81 13.42
CA ALA A 543 -18.73 12.70 14.41
C ALA A 543 -17.33 12.74 13.74
N ALA A 544 -17.17 12.08 12.59
CA ALA A 544 -15.97 12.14 11.77
C ALA A 544 -15.72 13.53 11.18
N GLY A 545 -16.76 14.24 10.74
CA GLY A 545 -16.62 15.61 10.22
C GLY A 545 -16.14 16.59 11.28
N ILE A 546 -16.67 16.52 12.50
CA ILE A 546 -16.14 17.29 13.64
C ILE A 546 -14.71 16.88 13.94
N SER A 547 -14.43 15.58 14.06
CA SER A 547 -13.10 15.05 14.39
C SER A 547 -12.03 15.48 13.37
N LEU A 548 -12.31 15.34 12.08
CA LEU A 548 -11.44 15.70 10.96
C LEU A 548 -11.15 17.20 10.96
N ALA A 549 -12.19 18.02 10.96
CA ALA A 549 -12.00 19.46 11.03
C ALA A 549 -11.30 19.85 12.33
N SER A 550 -11.57 19.10 13.42
CA SER A 550 -10.97 19.24 14.75
C SER A 550 -9.47 18.84 14.84
N THR A 551 -8.87 18.31 13.77
CA THR A 551 -7.51 17.77 13.77
C THR A 551 -6.66 18.22 12.57
N ALA A 552 -7.23 18.97 11.63
CA ALA A 552 -6.63 19.27 10.33
C ALA A 552 -5.46 20.28 10.31
N HIS A 553 -4.97 20.76 11.45
CA HIS A 553 -3.88 21.75 11.53
C HIS A 553 -2.49 21.16 11.76
N ALA A 554 -2.34 19.84 11.70
CA ALA A 554 -1.12 19.18 12.14
C ALA A 554 -0.88 17.85 11.42
N MET A 555 -0.51 17.91 10.14
CA MET A 555 -0.30 16.69 9.37
C MET A 555 1.14 16.24 9.46
N GLY A 556 1.39 15.31 10.39
CA GLY A 556 2.71 14.75 10.57
C GLY A 556 2.98 13.50 9.73
N ILE A 557 3.82 13.61 8.70
CA ILE A 557 4.65 12.49 8.21
C ILE A 557 5.83 12.36 9.18
N GLN A 558 5.80 11.35 10.05
CA GLN A 558 7.05 10.75 10.49
C GLN A 558 7.38 9.64 9.51
N GLN A 559 8.16 9.95 8.47
CA GLN A 559 9.09 8.96 7.99
C GLN A 559 10.16 8.83 9.06
N GLY A 560 10.04 7.74 9.81
CA GLY A 560 10.79 7.48 11.03
C GLY A 560 10.21 6.29 11.78
N PHE A 561 9.88 5.20 11.09
CA PHE A 561 10.11 3.90 11.70
C PHE A 561 11.61 3.60 11.62
N THR A 562 12.36 4.30 12.47
CA THR A 562 13.73 3.97 12.84
C THR A 562 13.85 4.22 14.35
N SER A 563 13.25 3.33 15.13
CA SER A 563 13.82 3.00 16.44
C SER A 563 14.62 1.71 16.26
N GLY A 564 15.79 1.85 15.66
CA GLY A 564 16.89 0.90 15.69
C GLY A 564 18.15 1.75 15.84
N ALA A 565 19.00 1.42 16.80
CA ALA A 565 20.06 2.28 17.31
C ALA A 565 21.25 2.53 16.35
N ASP A 566 21.09 2.37 15.03
CA ASP A 566 22.21 2.32 14.06
C ASP A 566 22.15 3.39 12.95
N GLY A 567 21.34 4.45 13.12
CA GLY A 567 21.25 5.59 12.19
C GLY A 567 22.49 6.50 12.12
N VAL A 568 23.67 6.03 12.57
CA VAL A 568 24.95 6.73 12.53
C VAL A 568 26.05 5.77 12.02
N ALA A 569 25.85 5.15 10.85
CA ALA A 569 26.94 4.58 10.03
C ALA A 569 26.37 4.07 8.68
N ASN A 570 26.37 4.92 7.65
CA ASN A 570 26.55 4.56 6.22
C ASN A 570 25.93 5.62 5.28
N LEU A 571 26.34 6.88 5.45
CA LEU A 571 26.17 7.91 4.42
C LEU A 571 27.44 8.16 3.59
N ASP A 572 28.44 7.29 3.68
CA ASP A 572 29.69 7.39 2.92
C ASP A 572 29.94 6.15 2.07
N ARG A 573 29.24 6.01 0.92
CA ARG A 573 29.83 5.46 -0.32
C ARG A 573 29.12 6.04 -1.55
N PRO A 574 29.86 6.63 -2.51
CA PRO A 574 29.29 7.14 -3.75
C PRO A 574 28.99 5.96 -4.69
N CYS A 575 27.73 5.81 -5.11
CA CYS A 575 27.40 4.96 -6.25
C CYS A 575 27.84 5.68 -7.53
N VAL A 576 29.04 5.33 -7.99
CA VAL A 576 29.57 5.75 -9.29
C VAL A 576 28.76 5.05 -10.37
N LEU A 577 28.00 5.82 -11.14
CA LEU A 577 27.52 5.44 -12.46
C LEU A 577 28.72 5.07 -13.33
N LYS A 578 28.76 3.84 -13.84
CA LYS A 578 29.40 3.55 -15.12
C LYS A 578 28.41 2.81 -16.01
N VAL A 579 28.34 3.37 -17.22
CA VAL A 579 27.60 2.95 -18.42
C VAL A 579 27.70 1.46 -18.67
#